data_AF-H8Z6H7-F1
#
_entry.id   AF-H8Z6H7-F1
#
_cell.length_a   1.000
_cell.length_b   1.000
_cell.length_c   1.000
_cell.angle_alpha   90.00
_cell.angle_beta   90.00
_cell.angle_gamma   90.00
#
_symmetry.space_group_name_H-M   'P 1'
#
loop_
_entity.id
_entity.type
_entity.pdbx_description
1 polymer ?
#
loop_
_entity_poly.entity_id
_entity_poly.type
_entity_poly.pdbx_seq_one_letter_code
_entity_poly.pdbx_strand_id
1 'polypeptide(L)'
;MTSVLAIPKRIECQLRALETQGVQCSLMAKPAIWNEAPALWIRMDSTTPEHMLTAISLAHPLLRQAIQEAGISESQTRTLEHQWEHIVILSTFKGRSLDRQVRTMPMYRLTLDGSSSELRWLDQVWRPVTEEDWAATGVSCWDTAEIAAAKRFTEAISAFKAMTDHLSDWLQLTEIEGVDGRVLQSYVERIQPQWSGAVQAFIDGCAWVVSSFNTLPDDARERREHLAYAVTALRDHYHQLLPPGLGEEGGTELSIETCRDWVNAVHARHDVFDTLSASVFIDALREA
;
A
#
# COMPACT_ATOMS: atom_id res chain seq x y z
N MET A 1 20.61 15.75 29.74
CA MET A 1 19.74 16.12 28.59
C MET A 1 20.55 15.94 27.32
N THR A 2 20.01 15.19 26.35
CA THR A 2 20.68 14.98 25.06
C THR A 2 20.50 16.23 24.19
N SER A 3 21.52 16.62 23.42
CA SER A 3 21.40 17.68 22.41
C SER A 3 20.52 17.22 21.25
N VAL A 4 19.68 18.10 20.70
CA VAL A 4 18.84 17.84 19.50
C VAL A 4 19.71 17.38 18.32
N LEU A 5 20.94 17.90 18.22
CA LEU A 5 21.92 17.53 17.19
C LEU A 5 22.38 16.06 17.25
N ALA A 6 22.17 15.38 18.38
CA ALA A 6 22.53 13.96 18.53
C ALA A 6 21.40 13.01 18.10
N ILE A 7 20.20 13.52 17.79
CA ILE A 7 19.04 12.71 17.42
C ILE A 7 19.24 11.93 16.12
N PRO A 8 19.81 12.49 15.02
CA PRO A 8 20.08 11.73 13.80
C PRO A 8 20.92 10.48 14.07
N LYS A 9 21.99 10.64 14.86
CA LYS A 9 22.88 9.53 15.21
C LYS A 9 22.17 8.45 16.04
N ARG A 10 21.22 8.85 16.91
CA ARG A 10 20.39 7.89 17.66
C ARG A 10 19.41 7.17 16.75
N ILE A 11 18.75 7.89 15.84
CA ILE A 11 17.87 7.31 14.82
C ILE A 11 18.64 6.27 14.00
N GLU A 12 19.81 6.61 13.48
CA GLU A 12 20.68 5.66 12.76
C GLU A 12 21.00 4.43 13.62
N CYS A 13 21.39 4.64 14.89
CA CYS A 13 21.73 3.54 15.79
C CYS A 13 20.56 2.59 16.02
N GLN A 14 19.33 3.11 16.21
CA GLN A 14 18.14 2.28 16.39
C GLN A 14 17.75 1.57 15.09
N LEU A 15 17.82 2.24 13.95
CA LEU A 15 17.50 1.65 12.65
C LEU A 15 18.46 0.54 12.22
N ARG A 16 19.71 0.53 12.71
CA ARG A 16 20.64 -0.59 12.51
C ARG A 16 20.13 -1.92 13.06
N ALA A 17 19.18 -1.92 13.99
CA ALA A 17 18.55 -3.15 14.45
C ALA A 17 17.89 -3.93 13.30
N LEU A 18 17.45 -3.24 12.24
CA LEU A 18 16.84 -3.86 11.05
C LEU A 18 17.86 -4.58 10.14
N GLU A 19 19.16 -4.37 10.32
CA GLU A 19 20.20 -5.09 9.56
C GLU A 19 20.13 -6.60 9.83
N THR A 20 19.72 -6.99 11.05
CA THR A 20 19.50 -8.41 11.41
C THR A 20 18.35 -9.06 10.64
N GLN A 21 17.45 -8.24 10.09
CA GLN A 21 16.35 -8.65 9.22
C GLN A 21 16.70 -8.45 7.73
N GLY A 22 17.94 -8.08 7.41
CA GLY A 22 18.38 -7.87 6.04
C GLY A 22 17.91 -6.53 5.43
N VAL A 23 17.66 -5.51 6.25
CA VAL A 23 17.34 -4.14 5.81
C VAL A 23 18.46 -3.19 6.25
N GLN A 24 19.09 -2.54 5.27
CA GLN A 24 20.08 -1.49 5.49
C GLN A 24 19.40 -0.13 5.52
N CYS A 25 19.61 0.60 6.61
CA CYS A 25 19.02 1.92 6.80
C CYS A 25 20.10 3.01 6.74
N SER A 26 19.82 4.11 6.05
CA SER A 26 20.71 5.27 6.01
C SER A 26 19.94 6.57 5.98
N LEU A 27 20.41 7.58 6.71
CA LEU A 27 19.90 8.94 6.57
C LEU A 27 20.44 9.56 5.28
N MET A 28 19.55 10.15 4.50
CA MET A 28 19.90 10.80 3.25
C MET A 28 20.21 12.27 3.52
N ALA A 29 21.33 12.76 2.98
CA ALA A 29 21.67 14.18 3.07
C ALA A 29 20.79 15.05 2.16
N LYS A 30 20.28 14.46 1.07
CA LYS A 30 19.37 15.09 0.12
C LYS A 30 18.36 14.06 -0.40
N PRO A 31 17.15 14.50 -0.78
CA PRO A 31 16.61 15.85 -0.56
C PRO A 31 16.40 16.14 0.94
N ALA A 32 16.38 17.42 1.30
CA ALA A 32 16.20 17.88 2.69
C ALA A 32 14.79 18.47 2.94
N ILE A 33 13.97 18.49 1.90
CA ILE A 33 12.61 19.04 1.91
C ILE A 33 11.63 17.99 1.37
N TRP A 34 10.37 18.14 1.76
CA TRP A 34 9.22 17.39 1.24
C TRP A 34 8.02 18.34 1.23
N ASN A 35 7.39 18.53 0.08
CA ASN A 35 6.26 19.47 -0.07
C ASN A 35 6.54 20.85 0.56
N GLU A 36 7.67 21.45 0.20
CA GLU A 36 8.11 22.77 0.69
C GLU A 36 8.46 22.85 2.19
N ALA A 37 8.36 21.74 2.93
CA ALA A 37 8.67 21.67 4.35
C ALA A 37 9.97 20.87 4.63
N PRO A 38 10.72 21.19 5.70
CA PRO A 38 11.90 20.43 6.10
C PRO A 38 11.58 18.96 6.40
N ALA A 39 12.41 18.04 5.92
CA ALA A 39 12.16 16.61 6.08
C ALA A 39 13.43 15.81 6.37
N LEU A 40 13.29 14.78 7.21
CA LEU A 40 14.32 13.77 7.41
C LEU A 40 14.06 12.60 6.48
N TRP A 41 14.94 12.43 5.50
CA TRP A 41 14.85 11.34 4.53
C TRP A 41 15.64 10.12 5.00
N ILE A 42 15.00 8.97 4.98
CA ILE A 42 15.55 7.69 5.43
C ILE A 42 15.39 6.70 4.29
N ARG A 43 16.51 6.22 3.77
CA ARG A 43 16.53 5.11 2.81
C ARG A 43 16.55 3.80 3.58
N MET A 44 15.68 2.88 3.19
CA MET A 44 15.62 1.51 3.69
C MET A 44 15.80 0.56 2.51
N ASP A 45 16.98 -0.02 2.39
CA ASP A 45 17.30 -0.96 1.32
C ASP A 45 17.25 -2.40 1.82
N SER A 46 16.37 -3.21 1.23
CA SER A 46 16.11 -4.57 1.68
C SER A 46 16.72 -5.61 0.76
N THR A 47 17.12 -6.72 1.38
CA THR A 47 17.49 -7.98 0.71
C THR A 47 16.30 -8.89 0.42
N THR A 48 15.12 -8.57 0.95
CA THR A 48 13.86 -9.28 0.72
C THR A 48 12.74 -8.32 0.26
N PRO A 49 11.92 -8.69 -0.74
CA PRO A 49 10.92 -7.79 -1.33
C PRO A 49 9.78 -7.43 -0.37
N GLU A 50 9.47 -8.27 0.61
CA GLU A 50 8.37 -8.08 1.58
C GLU A 50 8.55 -6.78 2.37
N HIS A 51 9.80 -6.40 2.68
CA HIS A 51 10.09 -5.18 3.41
C HIS A 51 9.77 -3.90 2.63
N MET A 52 9.64 -3.96 1.29
CA MET A 52 9.13 -2.81 0.54
C MET A 52 7.69 -2.48 0.95
N LEU A 53 6.88 -3.51 1.21
CA LEU A 53 5.49 -3.35 1.62
C LEU A 53 5.35 -2.96 3.09
N THR A 54 6.32 -3.31 3.95
CA THR A 54 6.22 -3.13 5.41
C THR A 54 7.20 -2.12 6.02
N ALA A 55 8.01 -1.42 5.21
CA ALA A 55 9.08 -0.54 5.66
C ALA A 55 8.68 0.46 6.76
N ILE A 56 7.54 1.13 6.62
CA ILE A 56 7.08 2.12 7.61
C ILE A 56 6.72 1.46 8.95
N SER A 57 6.12 0.26 8.91
CA SER A 57 5.76 -0.53 10.10
C SER A 57 7.00 -1.04 10.84
N LEU A 58 8.09 -1.29 10.10
CA LEU A 58 9.40 -1.64 10.68
C LEU A 58 10.11 -0.41 11.27
N ALA A 59 10.11 0.72 10.56
CA ALA A 59 10.82 1.92 10.97
C ALA A 59 10.15 2.63 12.15
N HIS A 60 8.81 2.75 12.14
CA HIS A 60 8.06 3.53 13.12
C HIS A 60 8.40 3.22 14.60
N PRO A 61 8.38 1.97 15.09
CA PRO A 61 8.70 1.68 16.48
C PRO A 61 10.14 2.07 16.85
N LEU A 62 11.10 1.88 15.94
CA LEU A 62 12.51 2.21 16.16
C LEU A 62 12.75 3.72 16.17
N LEU A 63 12.09 4.45 15.26
CA LEU A 63 12.11 5.90 15.24
C LEU A 63 11.54 6.48 16.53
N ARG A 64 10.38 5.97 16.96
CA ARG A 64 9.76 6.37 18.23
C ARG A 64 10.69 6.10 19.41
N GLN A 65 11.28 4.90 19.47
CA GLN A 65 12.22 4.53 20.53
C GLN A 65 13.44 5.47 20.55
N ALA A 66 14.02 5.82 19.39
CA ALA A 66 15.14 6.74 19.30
C ALA A 66 14.84 8.13 19.91
N ILE A 67 13.62 8.63 19.68
CA ILE A 67 13.14 9.90 20.23
C ILE A 67 12.88 9.80 21.73
N GLN A 68 12.20 8.74 22.18
CA GLN A 68 11.86 8.54 23.59
C GLN A 68 13.12 8.37 24.46
N GLU A 69 14.08 7.55 24.02
CA GLU A 69 15.35 7.34 24.73
C GLU A 69 16.27 8.57 24.75
N ALA A 70 16.07 9.52 23.82
CA ALA A 70 16.83 10.77 23.85
C ALA A 70 16.45 11.63 25.06
N GLY A 71 15.27 11.41 25.66
CA GLY A 71 14.78 12.14 26.83
C GLY A 71 14.68 13.64 26.57
N ILE A 72 14.11 14.00 25.41
CA ILE A 72 13.99 15.40 24.98
C ILE A 72 12.87 16.12 25.75
N SER A 73 13.09 17.37 26.11
CA SER A 73 12.05 18.23 26.70
C SER A 73 11.04 18.69 25.64
N GLU A 74 9.87 19.16 26.07
CA GLU A 74 8.84 19.70 25.16
C GLU A 74 9.38 20.83 24.25
N SER A 75 10.23 21.71 24.79
CA SER A 75 10.90 22.75 23.99
C SER A 75 11.82 22.19 22.89
N GLN A 76 12.53 21.10 23.20
CA GLN A 76 13.39 20.39 22.25
C GLN A 76 12.55 19.64 21.21
N THR A 77 11.41 19.08 21.60
CA THR A 77 10.43 18.48 20.70
C THR A 77 9.95 19.48 19.65
N ARG A 78 9.56 20.70 20.05
CA ARG A 78 9.15 21.74 19.09
C ARG A 78 10.27 22.16 18.14
N THR A 79 11.51 22.22 18.64
CA THR A 79 12.69 22.52 17.81
C THR A 79 12.90 21.42 16.77
N LEU A 80 12.73 20.17 17.19
CA LEU A 80 12.87 19.00 16.34
C LEU A 80 11.79 18.92 15.26
N GLU A 81 10.53 19.18 15.62
CA GLU A 81 9.41 19.25 14.68
C GLU A 81 9.57 20.40 13.67
N HIS A 82 10.20 21.50 14.05
CA HIS A 82 10.53 22.58 13.12
C HIS A 82 11.71 22.22 12.19
N GLN A 83 12.67 21.45 12.69
CA GLN A 83 13.82 21.01 11.91
C GLN A 83 13.44 19.92 10.88
N TRP A 84 12.56 19.00 11.26
CA TRP A 84 12.00 17.96 10.42
C TRP A 84 10.51 17.89 10.67
N GLU A 85 9.72 18.56 9.84
CA GLU A 85 8.26 18.49 9.91
C GLU A 85 7.78 17.11 9.48
N HIS A 86 8.49 16.50 8.52
CA HIS A 86 8.21 15.18 7.99
C HIS A 86 9.38 14.21 8.15
N ILE A 87 9.04 12.95 8.40
CA ILE A 87 9.93 11.81 8.16
C ILE A 87 9.50 11.17 6.85
N VAL A 88 10.45 11.03 5.93
CA VAL A 88 10.24 10.42 4.61
C VAL A 88 10.99 9.11 4.55
N ILE A 89 10.26 8.02 4.27
CA ILE A 89 10.81 6.67 4.12
C ILE A 89 10.83 6.30 2.65
N LEU A 90 12.04 6.19 2.10
CA LEU A 90 12.31 5.69 0.75
C LEU A 90 12.68 4.22 0.84
N SER A 91 11.78 3.34 0.39
CA SER A 91 12.01 1.89 0.40
C SER A 91 12.61 1.42 -0.91
N THR A 92 13.66 0.61 -0.84
CA THR A 92 14.31 -0.03 -1.98
C THR A 92 14.51 -1.52 -1.76
N PHE A 93 14.58 -2.27 -2.85
CA PHE A 93 14.97 -3.68 -2.87
C PHE A 93 16.13 -3.84 -3.83
N LYS A 94 17.24 -4.41 -3.35
CA LYS A 94 18.51 -4.50 -4.10
C LYS A 94 18.93 -3.14 -4.71
N GLY A 95 18.72 -2.06 -3.97
CA GLY A 95 19.12 -0.72 -4.35
C GLY A 95 18.17 0.04 -5.28
N ARG A 96 17.04 -0.56 -5.70
CA ARG A 96 16.06 0.07 -6.60
C ARG A 96 14.72 0.24 -5.93
N SER A 97 14.01 1.32 -6.25
CA SER A 97 12.63 1.51 -5.78
C SER A 97 11.63 0.95 -6.79
N LEU A 98 10.40 0.74 -6.35
CA LEU A 98 9.32 0.32 -7.24
C LEU A 98 8.96 1.43 -8.22
N ASP A 99 8.71 2.61 -7.66
CA ASP A 99 8.19 3.79 -8.33
C ASP A 99 8.80 5.02 -7.70
N ARG A 100 8.55 6.19 -8.30
CA ARG A 100 8.93 7.49 -7.78
C ARG A 100 8.00 7.91 -6.63
N GLN A 101 7.91 7.06 -5.61
CA GLN A 101 7.02 7.24 -4.48
C GLN A 101 7.73 6.95 -3.17
N VAL A 102 7.28 7.62 -2.11
CA VAL A 102 7.78 7.47 -0.74
C VAL A 102 6.62 7.35 0.23
N ARG A 103 6.90 6.84 1.43
CA ARG A 103 5.98 6.96 2.56
C ARG A 103 6.41 8.10 3.45
N THR A 104 5.43 8.78 4.05
CA THR A 104 5.73 9.95 4.87
C THR A 104 4.91 9.89 6.15
N MET A 105 5.51 10.28 7.27
CA MET A 105 4.79 10.55 8.51
C MET A 105 5.18 11.92 9.05
N PRO A 106 4.25 12.70 9.61
CA PRO A 106 4.59 13.90 10.36
C PRO A 106 5.42 13.56 11.61
N MET A 107 6.44 14.38 11.91
CA MET A 107 7.34 14.14 13.04
C MET A 107 6.64 14.14 14.39
N TYR A 108 5.60 14.98 14.55
CA TYR A 108 4.81 15.04 15.78
C TYR A 108 4.19 13.68 16.15
N ARG A 109 3.99 12.77 15.19
CA ARG A 109 3.46 11.42 15.47
C ARG A 109 4.43 10.53 16.24
N LEU A 110 5.74 10.82 16.15
CA LEU A 110 6.77 10.12 16.90
C LEU A 110 6.92 10.68 18.33
N THR A 111 6.48 11.91 18.57
CA THR A 111 6.66 12.63 19.84
C THR A 111 5.41 12.59 20.72
N LEU A 112 4.21 12.39 20.14
CA LEU A 112 2.97 12.24 20.89
C LEU A 112 2.93 10.93 21.70
N ASP A 113 2.66 11.06 23.00
CA ASP A 113 2.32 9.96 23.89
C ASP A 113 0.89 9.49 23.62
N GLY A 114 0.75 8.25 23.13
CA GLY A 114 -0.55 7.67 22.77
C GLY A 114 -0.46 6.73 21.57
N SER A 115 -1.11 5.58 21.67
CA SER A 115 -1.26 4.60 20.58
C SER A 115 -2.30 5.04 19.53
N SER A 116 -3.16 5.99 19.86
CA SER A 116 -4.34 6.36 19.06
C SER A 116 -4.06 7.57 18.16
N SER A 117 -3.34 7.34 17.06
CA SER A 117 -3.58 8.16 15.87
C SER A 117 -4.56 7.34 15.03
N GLU A 118 -5.83 7.72 15.02
CA GLU A 118 -6.87 7.20 14.11
C GLU A 118 -6.42 7.27 12.63
N LEU A 119 -5.32 7.98 12.36
CA LEU A 119 -4.76 8.28 11.06
C LEU A 119 -3.42 7.58 10.78
N ARG A 120 -3.01 6.56 11.56
CA ARG A 120 -1.77 5.77 11.28
C ARG A 120 -1.79 5.11 9.91
N TRP A 121 -2.97 4.79 9.40
CA TRP A 121 -3.12 4.26 8.05
C TRP A 121 -2.63 5.25 6.97
N LEU A 122 -2.67 6.57 7.22
CA LEU A 122 -2.12 7.58 6.31
C LEU A 122 -0.60 7.47 6.14
N ASP A 123 0.12 6.90 7.10
CA ASP A 123 1.57 6.70 7.02
C ASP A 123 1.93 5.55 6.07
N GLN A 124 0.96 4.67 5.78
CA GLN A 124 1.11 3.55 4.84
C GLN A 124 0.94 3.99 3.38
N VAL A 125 0.32 5.15 3.16
CA VAL A 125 -0.01 5.68 1.82
C VAL A 125 1.27 6.13 1.12
N TRP A 126 1.49 5.60 -0.08
CA TRP A 126 2.54 6.02 -0.98
C TRP A 126 2.23 7.39 -1.56
N ARG A 127 3.22 8.28 -1.56
CA ARG A 127 3.09 9.64 -2.09
C ARG A 127 4.08 9.85 -3.23
N PRO A 128 3.63 10.43 -4.37
CA PRO A 128 4.51 10.70 -5.50
C PRO A 128 5.55 11.75 -5.13
N VAL A 129 6.77 11.53 -5.61
CA VAL A 129 7.90 12.47 -5.50
C VAL A 129 8.04 13.21 -6.83
N THR A 130 8.35 14.50 -6.77
CA THR A 130 8.66 15.27 -7.99
C THR A 130 9.89 14.69 -8.70
N GLU A 131 10.02 14.92 -10.01
CA GLU A 131 11.18 14.41 -10.75
C GLU A 131 12.51 14.99 -10.25
N GLU A 132 12.51 16.27 -9.86
CA GLU A 132 13.69 16.94 -9.30
C GLU A 132 14.11 16.33 -7.95
N ASP A 133 13.16 16.19 -7.01
CA ASP A 133 13.44 15.59 -5.70
C ASP A 133 13.85 14.12 -5.84
N TRP A 134 13.21 13.39 -6.76
CA TRP A 134 13.56 12.00 -7.03
C TRP A 134 14.98 11.87 -7.58
N ALA A 135 15.37 12.72 -8.54
CA ALA A 135 16.72 12.74 -9.08
C ALA A 135 17.77 13.00 -7.98
N ALA A 136 17.44 13.84 -6.99
CA ALA A 136 18.31 14.11 -5.84
C ALA A 136 18.52 12.89 -4.93
N THR A 137 17.62 11.90 -4.95
CA THR A 137 17.78 10.65 -4.18
C THR A 137 18.87 9.73 -4.74
N GLY A 138 19.18 9.85 -6.04
CA GLY A 138 20.08 8.93 -6.75
C GLY A 138 19.55 7.50 -6.89
N VAL A 139 18.27 7.25 -6.59
CA VAL A 139 17.66 5.91 -6.66
C VAL A 139 16.98 5.71 -8.01
N SER A 140 17.31 4.59 -8.68
CA SER A 140 16.61 4.15 -9.88
C SER A 140 15.35 3.36 -9.54
N CYS A 141 14.34 3.43 -10.41
CA CYS A 141 13.17 2.56 -10.33
C CYS A 141 13.38 1.26 -11.09
N TRP A 142 12.63 0.24 -10.73
CA TRP A 142 12.45 -0.95 -11.55
C TRP A 142 11.67 -0.63 -12.83
N ASP A 143 12.14 -1.18 -13.95
CA ASP A 143 11.55 -0.99 -15.28
C ASP A 143 11.55 -2.34 -16.03
N THR A 144 10.83 -3.31 -15.49
CA THR A 144 10.61 -4.63 -16.11
C THR A 144 9.14 -4.81 -16.44
N ALA A 145 8.85 -5.64 -17.44
CA ALA A 145 7.48 -5.90 -17.88
C ALA A 145 6.65 -6.58 -16.78
N GLU A 146 7.29 -7.46 -16.00
CA GLU A 146 6.71 -8.20 -14.89
C GLU A 146 6.27 -7.25 -13.77
N ILE A 147 7.13 -6.30 -13.39
CA ILE A 147 6.81 -5.31 -12.37
C ILE A 147 5.71 -4.37 -12.85
N ALA A 148 5.75 -3.93 -14.12
CA ALA A 148 4.68 -3.12 -14.69
C ALA A 148 3.33 -3.86 -14.73
N ALA A 149 3.33 -5.17 -14.99
CA ALA A 149 2.12 -5.98 -14.95
C ALA A 149 1.60 -6.17 -13.52
N ALA A 150 2.47 -6.45 -12.55
CA ALA A 150 2.11 -6.55 -11.14
C ALA A 150 1.50 -5.24 -10.60
N LYS A 151 2.08 -4.08 -10.95
CA LYS A 151 1.51 -2.76 -10.60
C LYS A 151 0.10 -2.58 -11.12
N ARG A 152 -0.14 -2.86 -12.41
CA ARG A 152 -1.48 -2.77 -13.01
C ARG A 152 -2.48 -3.70 -12.32
N PHE A 153 -2.05 -4.89 -11.91
CA PHE A 153 -2.89 -5.80 -11.13
C PHE A 153 -3.24 -5.24 -9.74
N THR A 154 -2.25 -4.72 -9.02
CA THR A 154 -2.46 -4.05 -7.72
C THR A 154 -3.39 -2.84 -7.85
N GLU A 155 -3.21 -2.01 -8.88
CA GLU A 155 -4.09 -0.86 -9.16
C GLU A 155 -5.52 -1.30 -9.45
N ALA A 156 -5.70 -2.37 -10.23
CA ALA A 156 -7.03 -2.93 -10.52
C ALA A 156 -7.71 -3.46 -9.25
N ILE A 157 -6.98 -4.17 -8.38
CA ILE A 157 -7.47 -4.59 -7.06
C ILE A 157 -7.88 -3.39 -6.22
N SER A 158 -7.03 -2.36 -6.12
CA SER A 158 -7.32 -1.18 -5.32
C SER A 158 -8.54 -0.42 -5.84
N ALA A 159 -8.68 -0.27 -7.16
CA ALA A 159 -9.87 0.34 -7.77
C ALA A 159 -11.14 -0.47 -7.49
N PHE A 160 -11.04 -1.79 -7.57
CA PHE A 160 -12.15 -2.69 -7.25
C PHE A 160 -12.55 -2.60 -5.78
N LYS A 161 -11.59 -2.63 -4.84
CA LYS A 161 -11.85 -2.45 -3.40
C LYS A 161 -12.50 -1.11 -3.10
N ALA A 162 -11.95 -0.02 -3.64
CA ALA A 162 -12.49 1.32 -3.42
C ALA A 162 -13.93 1.45 -3.94
N MET A 163 -14.23 0.80 -5.07
CA MET A 163 -15.59 0.71 -5.59
C MET A 163 -16.52 -0.04 -4.63
N THR A 164 -16.11 -1.19 -4.10
CA THR A 164 -16.94 -1.97 -3.17
C THR A 164 -17.12 -1.28 -1.83
N ASP A 165 -16.09 -0.61 -1.31
CA ASP A 165 -16.16 0.27 -0.13
C ASP A 165 -17.20 1.36 -0.34
N HIS A 166 -17.09 2.06 -1.46
CA HIS A 166 -17.99 3.13 -1.81
C HIS A 166 -19.45 2.64 -1.91
N LEU A 167 -19.69 1.47 -2.50
CA LEU A 167 -21.04 0.90 -2.57
C LEU A 167 -21.57 0.49 -1.20
N SER A 168 -20.73 -0.09 -0.35
CA SER A 168 -21.09 -0.45 1.03
C SER A 168 -21.54 0.76 1.83
N ASP A 169 -20.78 1.87 1.75
CA ASP A 169 -21.10 3.12 2.43
C ASP A 169 -22.48 3.65 1.99
N TRP A 170 -22.76 3.63 0.69
CA TRP A 170 -24.06 4.05 0.17
C TRP A 170 -25.21 3.14 0.61
N LEU A 171 -25.00 1.83 0.61
CA LEU A 171 -26.01 0.88 1.07
C LEU A 171 -26.33 1.08 2.55
N GLN A 172 -25.31 1.27 3.39
CA GLN A 172 -25.47 1.54 4.83
C GLN A 172 -26.21 2.85 5.09
N LEU A 173 -25.88 3.93 4.36
CA LEU A 173 -26.59 5.21 4.47
C LEU A 173 -28.09 5.06 4.19
N THR A 174 -28.46 4.23 3.22
CA THR A 174 -29.89 4.01 2.90
C THR A 174 -30.66 3.29 4.01
N GLU A 175 -30.02 2.40 4.75
CA GLU A 175 -30.64 1.71 5.89
C GLU A 175 -30.85 2.65 7.09
N ILE A 176 -29.93 3.60 7.29
CA ILE A 176 -29.95 4.52 8.43
C ILE A 176 -30.93 5.68 8.18
N GLU A 177 -30.95 6.24 6.97
CA GLU A 177 -31.69 7.46 6.67
C GLU A 177 -33.04 7.24 5.96
N GLY A 178 -33.40 5.98 5.66
CA GLY A 178 -34.66 5.65 4.99
C GLY A 178 -34.75 6.22 3.57
N VAL A 179 -33.61 6.28 2.87
CA VAL A 179 -33.51 6.80 1.49
C VAL A 179 -34.37 5.96 0.55
N ASP A 180 -35.13 6.63 -0.33
CA ASP A 180 -35.95 5.96 -1.35
C ASP A 180 -35.06 5.08 -2.26
N GLY A 181 -35.39 3.79 -2.36
CA GLY A 181 -34.70 2.83 -3.22
C GLY A 181 -34.59 3.28 -4.68
N ARG A 182 -35.48 4.15 -5.18
CA ARG A 182 -35.39 4.73 -6.52
C ARG A 182 -34.19 5.67 -6.68
N VAL A 183 -33.85 6.42 -5.63
CA VAL A 183 -32.68 7.31 -5.63
C VAL A 183 -31.41 6.47 -5.66
N LEU A 184 -31.37 5.39 -4.88
CA LEU A 184 -30.25 4.46 -4.87
C LEU A 184 -30.08 3.73 -6.21
N GLN A 185 -31.18 3.32 -6.84
CA GLN A 185 -31.15 2.66 -8.15
C GLN A 185 -30.60 3.62 -9.21
N SER A 186 -31.08 4.87 -9.23
CA SER A 186 -30.56 5.93 -10.11
C SER A 186 -29.08 6.21 -9.87
N TYR A 187 -28.64 6.10 -8.61
CA TYR A 187 -27.24 6.26 -8.23
C TYR A 187 -26.37 5.13 -8.79
N VAL A 188 -26.80 3.88 -8.62
CA VAL A 188 -26.13 2.67 -9.14
C VAL A 188 -26.03 2.71 -10.67
N GLU A 189 -27.12 3.04 -11.37
CA GLU A 189 -27.13 3.17 -12.83
C GLU A 189 -26.12 4.21 -13.33
N ARG A 190 -25.97 5.33 -12.61
CA ARG A 190 -25.04 6.41 -12.98
C ARG A 190 -23.57 6.01 -12.86
N ILE A 191 -23.22 5.21 -11.87
CA ILE A 191 -21.82 4.82 -11.58
C ILE A 191 -21.44 3.48 -12.22
N GLN A 192 -22.42 2.71 -12.67
CA GLN A 192 -22.23 1.40 -13.31
C GLN A 192 -21.16 1.42 -14.43
N PRO A 193 -21.05 2.40 -15.34
CA PRO A 193 -20.00 2.38 -16.35
C PRO A 193 -18.58 2.42 -15.78
N GLN A 194 -18.36 3.20 -14.71
CA GLN A 194 -17.06 3.29 -14.03
C GLN A 194 -16.75 1.97 -13.32
N TRP A 195 -17.76 1.36 -12.73
CA TRP A 195 -17.65 0.07 -12.04
C TRP A 195 -17.33 -1.07 -13.00
N SER A 196 -18.04 -1.15 -14.13
CA SER A 196 -17.76 -2.15 -15.16
C SER A 196 -16.28 -2.10 -15.60
N GLY A 197 -15.71 -0.89 -15.70
CA GLY A 197 -14.28 -0.71 -15.96
C GLY A 197 -13.39 -1.30 -14.87
N ALA A 198 -13.66 -1.01 -13.59
CA ALA A 198 -12.89 -1.53 -12.46
C ALA A 198 -13.01 -3.06 -12.31
N VAL A 199 -14.22 -3.61 -12.47
CA VAL A 199 -14.48 -5.05 -12.47
C VAL A 199 -13.75 -5.75 -13.61
N GLN A 200 -13.83 -5.20 -14.84
CA GLN A 200 -13.13 -5.78 -15.98
C GLN A 200 -11.62 -5.75 -15.78
N ALA A 201 -11.06 -4.65 -15.29
CA ALA A 201 -9.63 -4.55 -15.00
C ALA A 201 -9.19 -5.59 -13.95
N PHE A 202 -10.02 -5.83 -12.92
CA PHE A 202 -9.76 -6.88 -11.94
C PHE A 202 -9.80 -8.28 -12.57
N ILE A 203 -10.79 -8.58 -13.41
CA ILE A 203 -10.91 -9.86 -14.13
C ILE A 203 -9.71 -10.08 -15.06
N ASP A 204 -9.35 -9.09 -15.85
CA ASP A 204 -8.20 -9.14 -16.77
C ASP A 204 -6.90 -9.37 -15.99
N GLY A 205 -6.76 -8.70 -14.85
CA GLY A 205 -5.67 -8.91 -13.91
C GLY A 205 -5.60 -10.34 -13.37
N CYS A 206 -6.73 -10.90 -12.93
CA CYS A 206 -6.81 -12.30 -12.48
C CYS A 206 -6.43 -13.27 -13.61
N ALA A 207 -6.94 -13.05 -14.83
CA ALA A 207 -6.62 -13.85 -15.99
C ALA A 207 -5.11 -13.79 -16.32
N TRP A 208 -4.50 -12.61 -16.21
CA TRP A 208 -3.05 -12.44 -16.36
C TRP A 208 -2.27 -13.23 -15.31
N VAL A 209 -2.65 -13.19 -14.03
CA VAL A 209 -1.98 -13.96 -12.95
C VAL A 209 -2.01 -15.46 -13.26
N VAL A 210 -3.20 -16.00 -13.58
CA VAL A 210 -3.39 -17.42 -13.89
C VAL A 210 -2.62 -17.83 -15.15
N SER A 211 -2.68 -17.02 -16.21
CA SER A 211 -1.94 -17.26 -17.45
C SER A 211 -0.43 -17.23 -17.23
N SER A 212 0.06 -16.25 -16.46
CA SER A 212 1.48 -16.12 -16.14
C SER A 212 1.99 -17.34 -15.38
N PHE A 213 1.20 -17.92 -14.48
CA PHE A 213 1.58 -19.14 -13.78
C PHE A 213 1.52 -20.38 -14.69
N ASN A 214 0.47 -20.51 -15.49
CA ASN A 214 0.26 -21.67 -16.36
C ASN A 214 1.23 -21.74 -17.55
N THR A 215 1.85 -20.63 -17.93
CA THR A 215 2.88 -20.60 -18.99
C THR A 215 4.28 -20.97 -18.50
N LEU A 216 4.49 -21.07 -17.18
CA LEU A 216 5.78 -21.46 -16.61
C LEU A 216 6.04 -22.97 -16.75
N PRO A 217 7.32 -23.37 -16.94
CA PRO A 217 7.77 -24.74 -16.73
C PRO A 217 7.55 -25.22 -15.28
N ASP A 218 7.44 -26.53 -15.07
CA ASP A 218 7.14 -27.11 -13.74
C ASP A 218 8.20 -26.74 -12.68
N ASP A 219 9.48 -26.75 -13.04
CA ASP A 219 10.59 -26.38 -12.14
C ASP A 219 10.56 -24.88 -11.76
N ALA A 220 10.00 -24.03 -12.61
CA ALA A 220 9.81 -22.62 -12.32
C ALA A 220 8.58 -22.39 -11.44
N ARG A 221 7.50 -23.17 -11.64
CA ARG A 221 6.31 -23.11 -10.78
C ARG A 221 6.62 -23.50 -9.33
N GLU A 222 7.45 -24.51 -9.14
CA GLU A 222 7.89 -24.95 -7.79
C GLU A 222 8.65 -23.85 -7.04
N ARG A 223 9.37 -22.99 -7.76
CA ARG A 223 10.17 -21.90 -7.17
C ARG A 223 9.38 -20.61 -6.92
N ARG A 224 8.23 -20.44 -7.57
CA ARG A 224 7.38 -19.24 -7.49
C ARG A 224 6.21 -19.44 -6.52
N GLU A 225 6.54 -19.72 -5.26
CA GLU A 225 5.59 -20.03 -4.20
C GLU A 225 4.52 -18.94 -4.01
N HIS A 226 4.90 -17.67 -4.12
CA HIS A 226 3.96 -16.54 -3.99
C HIS A 226 2.96 -16.47 -5.15
N LEU A 227 3.41 -16.73 -6.38
CA LEU A 227 2.50 -16.78 -7.53
C LEU A 227 1.56 -18.00 -7.45
N ALA A 228 2.08 -19.15 -7.03
CA ALA A 228 1.28 -20.35 -6.80
C ALA A 228 0.20 -20.13 -5.73
N TYR A 229 0.57 -19.44 -4.65
CA TYR A 229 -0.38 -19.01 -3.61
C TYR A 229 -1.45 -18.08 -4.19
N ALA A 230 -1.07 -17.07 -4.98
CA ALA A 230 -2.01 -16.14 -5.58
C ALA A 230 -3.01 -16.85 -6.50
N VAL A 231 -2.55 -17.79 -7.34
CA VAL A 231 -3.43 -18.60 -8.20
C VAL A 231 -4.38 -19.48 -7.38
N THR A 232 -3.89 -20.06 -6.28
CA THR A 232 -4.71 -20.88 -5.38
C THR A 232 -5.80 -20.04 -4.73
N ALA A 233 -5.44 -18.87 -4.18
CA ALA A 233 -6.39 -17.94 -3.57
C ALA A 233 -7.42 -17.44 -4.59
N LEU A 234 -7.00 -17.14 -5.83
CA LEU A 234 -7.94 -16.82 -6.91
C LEU A 234 -8.89 -17.98 -7.16
N ARG A 235 -8.40 -19.21 -7.39
CA ARG A 235 -9.27 -20.37 -7.63
C ARG A 235 -10.31 -20.57 -6.52
N ASP A 236 -9.90 -20.43 -5.26
CA ASP A 236 -10.73 -20.74 -4.10
C ASP A 236 -11.77 -19.63 -3.80
N HIS A 237 -11.56 -18.41 -4.31
CA HIS A 237 -12.40 -17.25 -3.98
C HIS A 237 -13.03 -16.56 -5.18
N TYR A 238 -12.57 -16.80 -6.41
CA TYR A 238 -12.94 -16.05 -7.61
C TYR A 238 -14.46 -15.84 -7.77
N HIS A 239 -15.24 -16.91 -7.69
CA HIS A 239 -16.70 -16.84 -7.84
C HIS A 239 -17.39 -15.98 -6.77
N GLN A 240 -16.79 -15.85 -5.59
CA GLN A 240 -17.33 -15.04 -4.48
C GLN A 240 -16.92 -13.57 -4.61
N LEU A 241 -15.87 -13.27 -5.38
CA LEU A 241 -15.40 -11.92 -5.62
C LEU A 241 -16.16 -11.24 -6.76
N LEU A 242 -16.64 -12.00 -7.74
CA LEU A 242 -17.34 -11.43 -8.90
C LEU A 242 -18.75 -10.96 -8.56
N PRO A 243 -19.19 -9.83 -9.14
CA PRO A 243 -20.60 -9.44 -9.09
C PRO A 243 -21.49 -10.56 -9.67
N PRO A 244 -22.65 -10.82 -9.06
CA PRO A 244 -23.61 -11.80 -9.57
C PRO A 244 -24.14 -11.38 -10.96
N GLY A 245 -24.45 -12.35 -11.82
CA GLY A 245 -24.91 -12.12 -13.20
C GLY A 245 -23.80 -11.87 -14.23
N LEU A 246 -22.54 -11.72 -13.81
CA LEU A 246 -21.39 -11.72 -14.73
C LEU A 246 -21.20 -13.11 -15.34
N GLY A 247 -21.46 -13.23 -16.64
CA GLY A 247 -21.33 -14.47 -17.43
C GLY A 247 -22.66 -15.06 -17.90
N GLU A 248 -23.80 -14.50 -17.49
CA GLU A 248 -25.11 -14.87 -18.02
C GLU A 248 -25.39 -14.12 -19.33
N GLU A 249 -25.81 -14.83 -20.38
CA GLU A 249 -26.20 -14.23 -21.66
C GLU A 249 -27.36 -13.24 -21.43
N GLY A 250 -27.06 -11.94 -21.46
CA GLY A 250 -28.05 -10.88 -21.29
C GLY A 250 -27.64 -9.77 -20.31
N GLY A 251 -26.62 -10.00 -19.48
CA GLY A 251 -26.17 -9.02 -18.48
C GLY A 251 -27.28 -8.75 -17.46
N THR A 252 -27.33 -9.54 -16.40
CA THR A 252 -28.36 -9.39 -15.37
C THR A 252 -28.23 -7.99 -14.75
N GLU A 253 -29.29 -7.17 -14.89
CA GLU A 253 -29.33 -5.84 -14.30
C GLU A 253 -29.17 -5.99 -12.79
N LEU A 254 -28.10 -5.41 -12.24
CA LEU A 254 -27.76 -5.57 -10.83
C LEU A 254 -28.80 -4.86 -9.97
N SER A 255 -29.71 -5.63 -9.35
CA SER A 255 -30.62 -5.08 -8.35
C SER A 255 -29.87 -4.63 -7.10
N ILE A 256 -30.39 -3.64 -6.40
CA ILE A 256 -29.84 -3.16 -5.12
C ILE A 256 -29.66 -4.30 -4.10
N GLU A 257 -30.65 -5.19 -4.01
CA GLU A 257 -30.65 -6.30 -3.05
C GLU A 257 -29.50 -7.27 -3.37
N THR A 258 -29.36 -7.62 -4.64
CA THR A 258 -28.29 -8.48 -5.14
C THR A 258 -26.91 -7.83 -4.97
N CYS A 259 -26.79 -6.52 -5.18
CA CYS A 259 -25.58 -5.76 -4.89
C CYS A 259 -25.19 -5.81 -3.40
N ARG A 260 -26.18 -5.76 -2.50
CA ARG A 260 -25.94 -5.72 -1.05
C ARG A 260 -25.26 -6.98 -0.54
N ASP A 261 -25.83 -8.14 -0.85
CA ASP A 261 -25.28 -9.41 -0.40
C ASP A 261 -23.87 -9.64 -0.96
N TRP A 262 -23.66 -9.29 -2.23
CA TRP A 262 -22.36 -9.39 -2.88
C TRP A 262 -21.31 -8.47 -2.24
N VAL A 263 -21.61 -7.17 -2.06
CA VAL A 263 -20.67 -6.23 -1.44
C VAL A 263 -20.25 -6.66 -0.05
N ASN A 264 -21.21 -7.09 0.77
CA ASN A 264 -20.91 -7.59 2.11
C ASN A 264 -19.99 -8.82 2.07
N ALA A 265 -20.23 -9.74 1.12
CA ALA A 265 -19.40 -10.92 0.93
C ALA A 265 -17.98 -10.57 0.45
N VAL A 266 -17.84 -9.57 -0.43
CA VAL A 266 -16.53 -9.07 -0.90
C VAL A 266 -15.77 -8.35 0.20
N HIS A 267 -16.45 -7.49 0.97
CA HIS A 267 -15.90 -6.79 2.13
C HIS A 267 -15.32 -7.74 3.17
N ALA A 268 -16.02 -8.84 3.45
CA ALA A 268 -15.55 -9.88 4.36
C ALA A 268 -14.26 -10.59 3.88
N ARG A 269 -13.79 -10.29 2.67
CA ARG A 269 -12.61 -10.90 2.01
C ARG A 269 -11.57 -9.86 1.57
N HIS A 270 -11.59 -8.67 2.18
CA HIS A 270 -10.63 -7.62 1.86
C HIS A 270 -9.16 -8.03 2.07
N ASP A 271 -8.93 -8.94 3.02
CA ASP A 271 -7.65 -9.58 3.30
C ASP A 271 -7.15 -10.45 2.13
N VAL A 272 -8.06 -11.12 1.41
CA VAL A 272 -7.70 -11.90 0.22
C VAL A 272 -7.10 -10.99 -0.85
N PHE A 273 -7.69 -9.82 -1.10
CA PHE A 273 -7.16 -8.86 -2.07
C PHE A 273 -5.78 -8.34 -1.68
N ASP A 274 -5.58 -8.02 -0.40
CA ASP A 274 -4.29 -7.54 0.09
C ASP A 274 -3.22 -8.63 -0.07
N THR A 275 -3.58 -9.88 0.19
CA THR A 275 -2.69 -11.02 0.03
C THR A 275 -2.38 -11.32 -1.44
N LEU A 276 -3.38 -11.25 -2.32
CA LEU A 276 -3.20 -11.42 -3.77
C LEU A 276 -2.26 -10.35 -4.34
N SER A 277 -2.54 -9.09 -4.03
CA SER A 277 -1.73 -7.95 -4.45
C SER A 277 -0.29 -8.10 -3.95
N ALA A 278 -0.09 -8.37 -2.65
CA ALA A 278 1.23 -8.56 -2.08
C ALA A 278 1.98 -9.74 -2.70
N SER A 279 1.32 -10.89 -2.90
CA SER A 279 1.95 -12.11 -3.42
C SER A 279 2.45 -11.93 -4.85
N VAL A 280 1.60 -11.40 -5.73
CA VAL A 280 1.96 -11.10 -7.13
C VAL A 280 3.10 -10.08 -7.19
N PHE A 281 3.03 -9.07 -6.33
CA PHE A 281 4.02 -8.00 -6.29
C PHE A 281 5.39 -8.49 -5.80
N ILE A 282 5.42 -9.28 -4.72
CA ILE A 282 6.63 -9.93 -4.19
C ILE A 282 7.26 -10.83 -5.24
N ASP A 283 6.45 -11.64 -5.91
CA ASP A 283 6.90 -12.54 -6.96
C ASP A 283 7.52 -11.79 -8.15
N ALA A 284 6.90 -10.71 -8.61
CA ALA A 284 7.45 -9.87 -9.68
C ALA A 284 8.79 -9.22 -9.29
N LEU A 285 8.97 -8.81 -8.03
CA LEU A 285 10.23 -8.27 -7.53
C LEU A 285 11.34 -9.34 -7.45
N ARG A 286 11.01 -10.60 -7.15
CA ARG A 286 12.02 -11.68 -7.05
C ARG A 286 12.61 -12.04 -8.41
N GLU A 287 11.82 -11.93 -9.46
CA GLU A 287 12.22 -12.25 -10.84
C GLU A 287 12.93 -11.09 -11.57
N ALA A 288 12.88 -9.87 -11.03
CA ALA A 288 13.56 -8.69 -11.56
C ALA A 288 15.03 -8.57 -11.09
#